data_AF-A0A3B0ZE82-F1
#
_entry.id   AF-A0A3B0ZE82-F1
#
_cell.length_a   1.000
_cell.length_b   1.000
_cell.length_c   1.000
_cell.angle_alpha   90.00
_cell.angle_beta   90.00
_cell.angle_gamma   90.00
#
_symmetry.space_group_name_H-M   'P 1'
#
loop_
_entity.id
_entity.type
_entity.pdbx_description
1 polymer ?
#
loop_
_entity_poly.entity_id
_entity_poly.type
_entity_poly.pdbx_seq_one_letter_code
_entity_poly.pdbx_strand_id
1 'polypeptide(L)'
;MVTNAEDVIHSRETAFPVNHINVSYSDRFSGYLTGFDQEKSTFGIVVSDGKQYEFVLTQNATCKVVRNSCEDYRDSTEHIHEMLSQNGRYISVYGIAYPQNGGYIIEAKDITVFSGLEERNEYRFEEADWWCDQIKMFGNFQLHAQFGDTGSYNFKNYHTCVSGSSRTHVNWQEIDTLSRFLYGIATAYLMTGEEHFLRAVREGILYQREHMRIETDDGKYVYWYHAVKENYAGHKVLPSLFGDDYGSIPLYEQIYALAGLVQYYRITNDGEVLLDIEKTIAFMNEYYRDNGPDKGYYSHIDPVTFSPHEETLGGNRSRKNWNSVGDHMPAYLESLYLATGHEEHLDMIRYVADLVFKHFPDFKKSPFVQEKFHGDWSHDYEWGWQKNRGVVGHNLKIAWCMTRFNHLLKDPKYLELAKTIAGTIPEVGYDSTRGGWYDVMERSKPDGRDLYSFAWHDRKAWWQQEQALLAYMVLYGTTKDDVFLKYARETAAFWNMAFLDHDDGEVHFAVLADGTPYLVGTESTKGSHSKGAYHSFELCYFACLYNNLLHVNEPVDLYFSPNNCIPPSKRPGRWEGNKSFRVQPISFPTNKVSIDKVAINGQPYEAFKADEMIVFLPNRDDDYVMKVTYKTV
;
A
#
# COMPACT_ATOMS: atom_id res chain seq x y z
N MET A 1 -53.23 35.44 13.63
CA MET A 1 -52.30 36.55 13.92
C MET A 1 -50.94 35.95 14.10
N VAL A 2 -50.05 36.33 13.19
CA VAL A 2 -48.62 36.00 13.14
C VAL A 2 -47.91 36.84 14.19
N THR A 3 -47.00 36.25 14.95
CA THR A 3 -45.77 36.91 15.38
C THR A 3 -44.67 35.87 15.41
N ASN A 4 -43.76 36.02 14.44
CA ASN A 4 -42.54 35.26 14.26
C ASN A 4 -41.67 35.33 15.52
N ALA A 5 -41.24 34.17 16.00
CA ALA A 5 -39.97 34.06 16.69
C ALA A 5 -38.90 33.87 15.60
N GLU A 6 -38.48 34.99 15.01
CA GLU A 6 -37.14 35.05 14.41
C GLU A 6 -36.16 35.02 15.58
N ASP A 7 -35.76 33.81 15.98
CA ASP A 7 -34.56 33.65 16.78
C ASP A 7 -33.37 34.02 15.89
N VAL A 8 -32.87 35.21 16.18
CA VAL A 8 -31.66 35.84 15.69
C VAL A 8 -30.51 34.85 15.80
N ILE A 9 -30.21 34.14 14.70
CA ILE A 9 -28.86 33.62 14.49
C ILE A 9 -28.02 34.86 14.20
N HIS A 10 -27.40 35.39 15.24
CA HIS A 10 -26.28 36.30 15.06
C HIS A 10 -25.23 35.57 14.22
N SER A 11 -25.19 35.89 12.92
CA SER A 11 -24.03 35.67 12.07
C SER A 11 -22.88 36.49 12.64
N ARG A 12 -22.23 35.99 13.68
CA ARG A 12 -20.90 36.47 14.03
C ARG A 12 -19.98 35.94 12.94
N GLU A 13 -19.78 36.75 11.91
CA GLU A 13 -18.51 36.79 11.19
C GLU A 13 -17.43 37.04 12.23
N THR A 14 -16.96 35.96 12.86
CA THR A 14 -15.74 36.01 13.64
C THR A 14 -14.64 36.06 12.61
N ALA A 15 -14.26 37.27 12.19
CA ALA A 15 -13.02 37.48 11.49
C ALA A 15 -11.91 36.93 12.39
N PHE A 16 -11.40 35.74 12.05
CA PHE A 16 -10.26 35.17 12.75
C PHE A 16 -9.09 36.16 12.64
N PRO A 17 -8.28 36.34 13.69
CA PRO A 17 -7.10 37.17 13.59
C PRO A 17 -6.18 36.61 12.49
N VAL A 18 -5.99 37.38 11.42
CA VAL A 18 -5.04 37.05 10.35
C VAL A 18 -3.67 37.54 10.77
N ASN A 19 -2.72 36.61 10.90
CA ASN A 19 -1.33 36.94 11.23
C ASN A 19 -0.54 37.26 9.96
N HIS A 20 0.12 38.41 9.94
CA HIS A 20 1.10 38.74 8.91
C HIS A 20 2.45 38.16 9.32
N ILE A 21 2.79 36.99 8.79
CA ILE A 21 4.04 36.29 9.10
C ILE A 21 5.19 36.95 8.31
N ASN A 22 6.18 37.48 9.03
CA ASN A 22 7.37 38.13 8.48
C ASN A 22 8.64 37.54 9.11
N VAL A 23 8.90 36.26 8.85
CA VAL A 23 10.07 35.52 9.33
C VAL A 23 10.64 34.68 8.22
N SER A 24 11.95 34.41 8.24
CA SER A 24 12.55 33.44 7.32
C SER A 24 12.12 32.01 7.67
N TYR A 25 11.92 31.18 6.66
CA TYR A 25 11.62 29.75 6.82
C TYR A 25 12.26 28.94 5.70
N SER A 26 12.45 27.64 5.93
CA SER A 26 12.87 26.69 4.90
C SER A 26 11.68 25.84 4.47
N ASP A 27 11.61 25.52 3.18
CA ASP A 27 10.54 24.68 2.66
C ASP A 27 10.96 23.98 1.36
N ARG A 28 10.12 23.05 0.89
CA ARG A 28 10.28 22.31 -0.36
C ARG A 28 9.19 22.70 -1.38
N PHE A 29 9.54 22.69 -2.65
CA PHE A 29 8.63 23.00 -3.75
C PHE A 29 8.88 22.03 -4.90
N SER A 30 7.84 21.34 -5.37
CA SER A 30 7.95 20.32 -6.41
C SER A 30 7.05 20.67 -7.60
N GLY A 31 7.62 20.79 -8.79
CA GLY A 31 6.93 21.31 -9.94
C GLY A 31 7.72 21.20 -11.23
N TYR A 32 7.14 21.72 -12.30
CA TYR A 32 7.70 21.69 -13.65
C TYR A 32 8.43 23.00 -13.94
N LEU A 33 9.67 22.93 -14.43
CA LEU A 33 10.45 24.11 -14.79
C LEU A 33 9.74 24.98 -15.84
N THR A 34 9.64 26.29 -15.60
CA THR A 34 9.05 27.25 -16.54
C THR A 34 10.10 28.07 -17.30
N GLY A 35 11.30 28.20 -16.75
CA GLY A 35 12.42 28.91 -17.37
C GLY A 35 13.62 29.06 -16.42
N PHE A 36 14.80 29.24 -17.00
CA PHE A 36 16.03 29.57 -16.30
C PHE A 36 16.70 30.80 -16.95
N ASP A 37 16.93 31.84 -16.16
CA ASP A 37 17.68 33.04 -16.53
C ASP A 37 19.10 32.92 -15.98
N GLN A 38 20.04 32.57 -16.86
CA GLN A 38 21.44 32.36 -16.48
C GLN A 38 22.12 33.66 -16.03
N GLU A 39 21.75 34.81 -16.58
CA GLU A 39 22.37 36.10 -16.22
C GLU A 39 21.94 36.53 -14.80
N LYS A 40 20.66 36.33 -14.47
CA LYS A 40 20.13 36.64 -13.13
C LYS A 40 20.34 35.52 -12.13
N SER A 41 20.74 34.34 -12.59
CA SER A 41 20.78 33.10 -11.79
C SER A 41 19.42 32.85 -11.11
N THR A 42 18.32 33.00 -11.85
CA THR A 42 16.98 32.70 -11.36
C THR A 42 16.28 31.67 -12.22
N PHE A 43 15.42 30.85 -11.62
CA PHE A 43 14.58 29.92 -12.34
C PHE A 43 13.19 29.84 -11.74
N GLY A 44 12.21 29.48 -12.57
CA GLY A 44 10.82 29.32 -12.16
C GLY A 44 10.36 27.87 -12.23
N ILE A 45 9.41 27.51 -11.37
CA ILE A 45 8.61 26.29 -11.49
C ILE A 45 7.11 26.62 -11.44
N VAL A 46 6.31 25.77 -12.07
CA VAL A 46 4.87 25.69 -11.87
C VAL A 46 4.54 24.40 -11.12
N VAL A 47 3.92 24.53 -9.96
CA VAL A 47 3.53 23.38 -9.14
C VAL A 47 2.18 22.81 -9.60
N SER A 48 1.75 21.70 -8.99
CA SER A 48 0.67 20.86 -9.52
C SER A 48 -0.69 21.55 -9.65
N ASP A 49 -0.97 22.55 -8.80
CA ASP A 49 -2.20 23.36 -8.84
C ASP A 49 -2.10 24.61 -9.72
N GLY A 50 -0.98 24.78 -10.44
CA GLY A 50 -0.75 25.90 -11.36
C GLY A 50 -0.09 27.13 -10.74
N LYS A 51 0.16 27.16 -9.42
CA LYS A 51 0.92 28.27 -8.80
C LYS A 51 2.37 28.28 -9.29
N GLN A 52 2.91 29.49 -9.44
CA GLN A 52 4.27 29.71 -9.89
C GLN A 52 5.15 30.18 -8.75
N TYR A 53 6.38 29.67 -8.70
CA TYR A 53 7.41 30.05 -7.74
C TYR A 53 8.70 30.35 -8.49
N GLU A 54 9.40 31.40 -8.08
CA GLU A 54 10.71 31.78 -8.60
C GLU A 54 11.78 31.62 -7.52
N PHE A 55 12.94 31.13 -7.92
CA PHE A 55 14.05 30.82 -7.04
C PHE A 55 15.32 31.54 -7.51
N VAL A 56 16.13 31.97 -6.55
CA VAL A 56 17.50 32.43 -6.79
C VAL A 56 18.45 31.25 -6.60
N LEU A 57 19.25 31.00 -7.62
CA LEU A 57 20.34 30.05 -7.60
C LEU A 57 21.59 30.72 -7.01
N THR A 58 22.11 30.17 -5.92
CA THR A 58 23.32 30.66 -5.24
C THR A 58 24.46 29.67 -5.39
N GLN A 59 25.70 30.10 -5.11
CA GLN A 59 26.87 29.21 -5.13
C GLN A 59 26.80 28.04 -4.12
N ASN A 60 25.88 28.11 -3.16
CA ASN A 60 25.66 27.06 -2.16
C ASN A 60 24.56 26.06 -2.57
N ALA A 61 23.98 26.20 -3.77
CA ALA A 61 22.98 25.27 -4.26
C ALA A 61 23.64 23.98 -4.72
N THR A 62 23.05 22.85 -4.32
CA THR A 62 23.44 21.52 -4.75
C THR A 62 22.37 20.94 -5.66
N CYS A 63 22.76 20.03 -6.54
CA CYS A 63 21.82 19.29 -7.38
C CYS A 63 22.16 17.80 -7.34
N LYS A 64 21.12 16.97 -7.24
CA LYS A 64 21.24 15.52 -7.30
C LYS A 64 20.17 14.92 -8.19
N VAL A 65 20.50 13.78 -8.77
CA VAL A 65 19.51 12.92 -9.44
C VAL A 65 18.97 11.92 -8.42
N VAL A 66 17.67 11.64 -8.48
CA VAL A 66 17.02 10.64 -7.63
C VAL A 66 17.74 9.30 -7.75
N ARG A 67 17.89 8.60 -6.63
CA ARG A 67 18.59 7.31 -6.56
C ARG A 67 17.70 6.26 -5.91
N ASN A 68 17.90 5.01 -6.29
CA ASN A 68 17.20 3.89 -5.71
C ASN A 68 17.88 3.41 -4.41
N SER A 69 17.27 2.46 -3.70
CA SER A 69 17.79 1.92 -2.44
C SER A 69 19.11 1.16 -2.59
N CYS A 70 19.43 0.66 -3.79
CA CYS A 70 20.67 -0.05 -4.12
C CYS A 70 21.79 0.88 -4.63
N GLU A 71 21.55 2.18 -4.72
CA GLU A 71 22.42 3.10 -5.44
C GLU A 71 23.13 4.12 -4.53
N ASP A 72 24.36 4.44 -4.90
CA ASP A 72 25.14 5.52 -4.30
C ASP A 72 24.58 6.91 -4.62
N TYR A 73 25.05 7.91 -3.89
CA TYR A 73 24.66 9.31 -4.10
C TYR A 73 25.09 9.78 -5.49
N ARG A 74 24.15 10.38 -6.23
CA ARG A 74 24.38 10.88 -7.60
C ARG A 74 24.41 12.41 -7.61
N ASP A 75 25.60 12.96 -7.38
CA ASP A 75 25.82 14.40 -7.48
C ASP A 75 25.68 14.85 -8.95
N SER A 76 24.96 15.95 -9.16
CA SER A 76 24.80 16.61 -10.46
C SER A 76 24.93 18.14 -10.32
N THR A 77 25.60 18.59 -9.27
CA THR A 77 25.83 20.02 -8.99
C THR A 77 26.57 20.72 -10.13
N GLU A 78 27.54 20.06 -10.78
CA GLU A 78 28.25 20.62 -11.94
C GLU A 78 27.35 20.82 -13.18
N HIS A 79 26.23 20.08 -13.26
CA HIS A 79 25.27 20.10 -14.37
C HIS A 79 24.01 20.92 -14.06
N ILE A 80 23.96 21.65 -12.93
CA ILE A 80 22.75 22.32 -12.47
C ILE A 80 22.19 23.32 -13.50
N HIS A 81 23.05 24.07 -14.21
CA HIS A 81 22.62 25.00 -15.27
C HIS A 81 21.98 24.27 -16.46
N GLU A 82 22.56 23.14 -16.86
CA GLU A 82 22.05 22.31 -17.96
C GLU A 82 20.68 21.73 -17.58
N MET A 83 20.56 21.15 -16.38
CA MET A 83 19.31 20.61 -15.84
C MET A 83 18.21 21.68 -15.75
N LEU A 84 18.53 22.88 -15.28
CA LEU A 84 17.57 23.99 -15.14
C LEU A 84 17.16 24.61 -16.47
N SER A 85 17.97 24.47 -17.52
CA SER A 85 17.64 24.97 -18.87
C SER A 85 16.53 24.17 -19.57
N GLN A 86 16.14 23.02 -19.03
CA GLN A 86 15.17 22.11 -19.65
C GLN A 86 13.74 22.37 -19.17
N ASN A 87 13.06 23.33 -19.79
CA ASN A 87 11.66 23.65 -19.51
C ASN A 87 10.77 22.40 -19.51
N GLY A 88 9.82 22.34 -18.58
CA GLY A 88 8.89 21.23 -18.40
C GLY A 88 9.47 20.04 -17.63
N ARG A 89 10.75 20.03 -17.26
CA ARG A 89 11.32 18.99 -16.39
C ARG A 89 10.74 19.12 -14.98
N TYR A 90 10.29 17.99 -14.43
CA TYR A 90 9.82 17.92 -13.04
C TYR A 90 11.01 17.85 -12.08
N ILE A 91 11.05 18.76 -11.11
CA ILE A 91 12.10 18.85 -10.09
C ILE A 91 11.49 19.11 -8.72
N SER A 92 12.27 18.85 -7.66
CA SER A 92 11.97 19.30 -6.30
C SER A 92 13.07 20.19 -5.78
N VAL A 93 12.72 21.32 -5.19
CA VAL A 93 13.63 22.36 -4.70
C VAL A 93 13.40 22.55 -3.22
N TYR A 94 14.41 22.28 -2.40
CA TYR A 94 14.46 22.75 -1.03
C TYR A 94 15.17 24.10 -1.00
N GLY A 95 14.54 25.10 -0.37
CA GLY A 95 15.03 26.47 -0.35
C GLY A 95 14.72 27.20 0.95
N ILE A 96 15.41 28.32 1.16
CA ILE A 96 15.18 29.22 2.30
C ILE A 96 14.53 30.49 1.78
N ALA A 97 13.33 30.78 2.29
CA ALA A 97 12.55 31.96 1.98
C ALA A 97 12.91 33.10 2.94
N TYR A 98 13.28 34.26 2.39
CA TYR A 98 13.58 35.49 3.13
C TYR A 98 12.54 36.56 2.80
N PRO A 99 11.96 37.24 3.82
CA PRO A 99 11.01 38.32 3.55
C PRO A 99 11.65 39.47 2.77
N GLN A 100 11.02 39.88 1.68
CA GLN A 100 11.48 40.99 0.85
C GLN A 100 10.31 41.68 0.14
N ASN A 101 10.23 43.02 0.23
CA ASN A 101 9.24 43.85 -0.47
C ASN A 101 7.77 43.40 -0.31
N GLY A 102 7.40 42.87 0.86
CA GLY A 102 6.04 42.37 1.12
C GLY A 102 5.76 40.96 0.60
N GLY A 103 6.75 40.28 0.02
CA GLY A 103 6.73 38.87 -0.34
C GLY A 103 7.98 38.15 0.19
N TYR A 104 8.41 37.11 -0.53
CA TYR A 104 9.59 36.32 -0.18
C TYR A 104 10.47 36.13 -1.40
N ILE A 105 11.79 36.24 -1.22
CA ILE A 105 12.79 35.70 -2.15
C ILE A 105 13.20 34.32 -1.65
N ILE A 106 13.28 33.33 -2.53
CA ILE A 106 13.58 31.95 -2.16
C ILE A 106 14.95 31.58 -2.73
N GLU A 107 15.93 31.34 -1.85
CA GLU A 107 17.23 30.84 -2.27
C GLU A 107 17.21 29.31 -2.33
N ALA A 108 17.45 28.74 -3.51
CA ALA A 108 17.58 27.29 -3.68
C ALA A 108 18.83 26.76 -2.98
N LYS A 109 18.70 25.62 -2.28
CA LYS A 109 19.79 24.96 -1.54
C LYS A 109 20.02 23.50 -1.99
N ASP A 110 18.97 22.74 -2.21
CA ASP A 110 19.05 21.35 -2.71
C ASP A 110 18.00 21.16 -3.80
N ILE A 111 18.44 20.74 -5.00
CA ILE A 111 17.58 20.46 -6.15
C ILE A 111 17.65 18.96 -6.44
N THR A 112 16.51 18.29 -6.36
CA THR A 112 16.36 16.89 -6.76
C THR A 112 15.73 16.81 -8.14
N VAL A 113 16.39 16.09 -9.04
CA VAL A 113 15.93 15.82 -10.41
C VAL A 113 15.53 14.36 -10.54
N PHE A 114 14.41 14.09 -11.19
CA PHE A 114 13.83 12.73 -11.27
C PHE A 114 14.10 12.00 -12.58
N SER A 115 14.59 12.73 -13.57
CA SER A 115 14.97 12.21 -14.89
C SER A 115 16.48 12.28 -15.14
N GLY A 116 16.95 11.57 -16.16
CA GLY A 116 18.36 11.59 -16.59
C GLY A 116 18.84 12.97 -17.03
N LEU A 117 20.15 13.15 -17.24
CA LEU A 117 20.73 14.44 -17.68
C LEU A 117 20.16 14.92 -19.03
N GLU A 118 20.02 14.01 -19.98
CA GLU A 118 19.74 14.36 -21.38
C GLU A 118 18.24 14.60 -21.65
N GLU A 119 17.36 13.74 -21.11
CA GLU A 119 15.93 13.78 -21.42
C GLU A 119 15.05 14.07 -20.21
N ARG A 120 14.29 15.17 -20.28
CA ARG A 120 13.42 15.62 -19.17
C ARG A 120 12.29 14.66 -18.79
N ASN A 121 11.86 13.81 -19.73
CA ASN A 121 10.70 12.92 -19.59
C ASN A 121 11.07 11.46 -19.31
N GLU A 122 12.37 11.12 -19.27
CA GLU A 122 12.85 9.78 -18.92
C GLU A 122 13.03 9.69 -17.41
N TYR A 123 11.96 9.38 -16.70
CA TYR A 123 11.97 9.25 -15.25
C TYR A 123 12.68 7.97 -14.83
N ARG A 124 13.59 8.09 -13.87
CA ARG A 124 14.39 6.95 -13.39
C ARG A 124 13.57 5.84 -12.76
N PHE A 125 12.50 6.21 -12.05
CA PHE A 125 11.59 5.24 -11.45
C PHE A 125 10.68 4.51 -12.48
N GLU A 126 10.83 4.82 -13.77
CA GLU A 126 10.21 4.09 -14.89
C GLU A 126 11.18 3.12 -15.56
N GLU A 127 12.46 3.08 -15.13
CA GLU A 127 13.43 2.04 -15.51
C GLU A 127 12.87 0.65 -15.12
N ALA A 128 13.02 -0.35 -16.01
CA ALA A 128 12.28 -1.61 -15.92
C ALA A 128 12.58 -2.43 -14.65
N ASP A 129 13.81 -2.35 -14.15
CA ASP A 129 14.31 -3.05 -12.97
C ASP A 129 14.16 -2.24 -11.66
N TRP A 130 13.84 -0.95 -11.73
CA TRP A 130 13.81 -0.03 -10.59
C TRP A 130 13.09 -0.61 -9.37
N TRP A 131 11.86 -1.07 -9.56
CA TRP A 131 11.04 -1.58 -8.46
C TRP A 131 11.45 -3.00 -8.02
N CYS A 132 12.03 -3.80 -8.91
CA CYS A 132 12.56 -5.12 -8.57
C CYS A 132 13.83 -5.02 -7.72
N ASP A 133 14.71 -4.08 -8.05
CA ASP A 133 15.89 -3.79 -7.24
C ASP A 133 15.51 -3.21 -5.87
N GLN A 134 14.50 -2.35 -5.83
CA GLN A 134 14.01 -1.77 -4.58
C GLN A 134 13.46 -2.84 -3.62
N ILE A 135 12.58 -3.74 -4.09
CA ILE A 135 12.03 -4.81 -3.23
C ILE A 135 13.12 -5.79 -2.77
N LYS A 136 14.13 -6.05 -3.61
CA LYS A 136 15.28 -6.88 -3.23
C LYS A 136 16.03 -6.27 -2.05
N MET A 137 16.32 -4.98 -2.10
CA MET A 137 16.98 -4.28 -0.99
C MET A 137 16.12 -4.27 0.28
N PHE A 138 14.81 -4.04 0.14
CA PHE A 138 13.89 -4.08 1.27
C PHE A 138 13.82 -5.47 1.91
N GLY A 139 13.73 -6.52 1.10
CA GLY A 139 13.69 -7.91 1.57
C GLY A 139 14.95 -8.29 2.32
N ASN A 140 16.12 -7.94 1.79
CA ASN A 140 17.41 -8.21 2.44
C ASN A 140 17.53 -7.46 3.77
N PHE A 141 17.15 -6.18 3.80
CA PHE A 141 17.10 -5.40 5.04
C PHE A 141 16.19 -6.05 6.09
N GLN A 142 14.96 -6.41 5.71
CA GLN A 142 13.97 -6.98 6.63
C GLN A 142 14.43 -8.33 7.20
N LEU A 143 15.02 -9.20 6.37
CA LEU A 143 15.60 -10.45 6.86
C LEU A 143 16.81 -10.23 7.78
N HIS A 144 17.68 -9.27 7.45
CA HIS A 144 18.81 -8.91 8.30
C HIS A 144 18.35 -8.37 9.66
N ALA A 145 17.41 -7.42 9.67
CA ALA A 145 16.88 -6.84 10.90
C ALA A 145 16.20 -7.90 11.79
N GLN A 146 15.50 -8.87 11.17
CA GLN A 146 14.81 -9.92 11.89
C GLN A 146 15.70 -11.07 12.31
N PHE A 147 16.76 -11.44 11.57
CA PHE A 147 17.50 -12.70 11.79
C PHE A 147 19.03 -12.59 11.72
N GLY A 148 19.56 -11.42 11.35
CA GLY A 148 20.97 -11.20 11.05
C GLY A 148 21.46 -12.00 9.82
N ASP A 149 22.77 -11.99 9.59
CA ASP A 149 23.39 -12.64 8.42
C ASP A 149 23.70 -14.13 8.65
N THR A 150 22.83 -14.83 9.37
CA THR A 150 23.07 -16.23 9.77
C THR A 150 22.71 -17.24 8.69
N GLY A 151 21.91 -16.85 7.70
CA GLY A 151 21.33 -17.75 6.70
C GLY A 151 20.32 -18.77 7.28
N SER A 152 19.92 -18.60 8.55
CA SER A 152 18.96 -19.45 9.27
C SER A 152 17.82 -18.60 9.84
N TYR A 153 16.58 -18.91 9.46
CA TYR A 153 15.40 -18.11 9.81
C TYR A 153 14.59 -18.76 10.93
N ASN A 154 15.01 -18.54 12.19
CA ASN A 154 14.29 -19.06 13.34
C ASN A 154 13.22 -18.06 13.81
N PHE A 155 11.95 -18.32 13.47
CA PHE A 155 10.83 -17.44 13.80
C PHE A 155 10.46 -17.38 15.29
N LYS A 156 11.02 -18.25 16.15
CA LYS A 156 10.96 -18.03 17.61
C LYS A 156 11.62 -16.71 18.04
N ASN A 157 12.53 -16.20 17.20
CA ASN A 157 13.27 -14.97 17.37
C ASN A 157 12.72 -13.81 16.52
N TYR A 158 11.59 -13.97 15.81
CA TYR A 158 10.95 -12.89 15.07
C TYR A 158 10.42 -11.82 16.04
N HIS A 159 10.44 -10.55 15.63
CA HIS A 159 9.92 -9.44 16.41
C HIS A 159 8.91 -8.63 15.59
N THR A 160 7.75 -8.33 16.16
CA THR A 160 6.80 -7.39 15.56
C THR A 160 7.39 -5.99 15.45
N CYS A 161 8.16 -5.56 16.46
CA CYS A 161 8.67 -4.19 16.54
C CYS A 161 10.18 -4.10 16.27
N VAL A 162 10.56 -3.38 15.22
CA VAL A 162 11.94 -3.18 14.75
C VAL A 162 12.25 -1.68 14.66
N SER A 163 13.36 -1.21 15.24
CA SER A 163 13.82 0.18 15.21
C SER A 163 15.20 0.26 14.55
N GLY A 164 15.29 0.98 13.41
CA GLY A 164 16.45 0.87 12.52
C GLY A 164 16.68 -0.59 12.12
N SER A 165 17.92 -1.06 12.23
CA SER A 165 18.30 -2.48 12.05
C SER A 165 18.19 -3.33 13.33
N SER A 166 17.71 -2.75 14.44
CA SER A 166 17.69 -3.40 15.76
C SER A 166 16.28 -3.80 16.20
N ARG A 167 16.19 -4.96 16.85
CA ARG A 167 14.94 -5.44 17.46
C ARG A 167 14.63 -4.64 18.72
N THR A 168 13.35 -4.40 18.99
CA THR A 168 12.90 -3.69 20.21
C THR A 168 12.29 -4.66 21.23
N HIS A 169 12.28 -4.26 22.50
CA HIS A 169 11.80 -5.10 23.62
C HIS A 169 10.27 -5.11 23.77
N VAL A 170 9.54 -5.48 22.73
CA VAL A 170 8.11 -5.84 22.83
C VAL A 170 8.02 -7.35 23.03
N ASN A 171 7.08 -7.84 23.84
CA ASN A 171 7.05 -9.27 24.23
C ASN A 171 6.20 -10.16 23.30
N TRP A 172 5.61 -9.60 22.25
CA TRP A 172 4.58 -10.27 21.45
C TRP A 172 4.94 -10.30 19.97
N GLN A 173 4.71 -11.46 19.37
CA GLN A 173 4.67 -11.64 17.94
C GLN A 173 3.21 -11.64 17.53
N GLU A 174 2.82 -10.68 16.71
CA GLU A 174 1.43 -10.42 16.33
C GLU A 174 1.15 -11.05 14.96
N ILE A 175 0.01 -11.73 14.83
CA ILE A 175 -0.32 -12.55 13.65
C ILE A 175 -0.42 -11.72 12.38
N ASP A 176 -1.06 -10.57 12.44
CA ASP A 176 -1.31 -9.72 11.28
C ASP A 176 0.01 -9.15 10.74
N THR A 177 0.90 -8.71 11.63
CA THR A 177 2.22 -8.19 11.28
C THR A 177 3.14 -9.30 10.79
N LEU A 178 3.14 -10.49 11.43
CA LEU A 178 3.91 -11.65 10.96
C LEU A 178 3.46 -12.08 9.56
N SER A 179 2.16 -12.25 9.34
CA SER A 179 1.62 -12.67 8.03
C SER A 179 1.93 -11.63 6.94
N ARG A 180 1.83 -10.34 7.25
CA ARG A 180 2.25 -9.23 6.38
C ARG A 180 3.74 -9.27 6.04
N PHE A 181 4.59 -9.58 7.02
CA PHE A 181 6.00 -9.78 6.78
C PHE A 181 6.24 -10.94 5.83
N LEU A 182 5.55 -12.07 6.03
CA LEU A 182 5.64 -13.22 5.13
C LEU A 182 5.14 -12.91 3.72
N TYR A 183 4.07 -12.11 3.58
CA TYR A 183 3.63 -11.60 2.28
C TYR A 183 4.74 -10.82 1.57
N GLY A 184 5.39 -9.89 2.27
CA GLY A 184 6.51 -9.10 1.74
C GLY A 184 7.65 -9.96 1.24
N ILE A 185 8.17 -10.84 2.10
CA ILE A 185 9.31 -11.70 1.74
C ILE A 185 8.92 -12.70 0.63
N ALA A 186 7.70 -13.22 0.63
CA ALA A 186 7.21 -14.08 -0.45
C ALA A 186 7.16 -13.32 -1.79
N THR A 187 6.74 -12.06 -1.75
CA THR A 187 6.70 -11.19 -2.92
C THR A 187 8.10 -10.82 -3.42
N ALA A 188 9.07 -10.63 -2.51
CA ALA A 188 10.47 -10.48 -2.88
C ALA A 188 11.00 -11.72 -3.62
N TYR A 189 10.68 -12.95 -3.18
CA TYR A 189 10.98 -14.16 -3.96
C TYR A 189 10.27 -14.14 -5.32
N LEU A 190 8.97 -13.84 -5.36
CA LEU A 190 8.18 -13.81 -6.60
C LEU A 190 8.80 -12.89 -7.65
N MET A 191 9.38 -11.75 -7.26
CA MET A 191 9.98 -10.80 -8.19
C MET A 191 11.44 -11.10 -8.55
N THR A 192 12.22 -11.69 -7.62
CA THR A 192 13.68 -11.81 -7.77
C THR A 192 14.14 -13.22 -8.08
N GLY A 193 13.37 -14.24 -7.69
CA GLY A 193 13.77 -15.64 -7.73
C GLY A 193 14.85 -16.03 -6.71
N GLU A 194 15.19 -15.14 -5.75
CA GLU A 194 16.25 -15.41 -4.79
C GLU A 194 15.80 -16.37 -3.68
N GLU A 195 16.36 -17.58 -3.68
CA GLU A 195 15.93 -18.72 -2.86
C GLU A 195 15.97 -18.47 -1.34
N HIS A 196 16.81 -17.56 -0.85
CA HIS A 196 16.84 -17.26 0.59
C HIS A 196 15.56 -16.58 1.07
N PHE A 197 14.85 -15.84 0.22
CA PHE A 197 13.51 -15.32 0.52
C PHE A 197 12.49 -16.45 0.65
N LEU A 198 12.45 -17.40 -0.30
CA LEU A 198 11.53 -18.54 -0.24
C LEU A 198 11.77 -19.42 1.00
N ARG A 199 13.03 -19.68 1.34
CA ARG A 199 13.39 -20.41 2.56
C ARG A 199 12.90 -19.70 3.83
N ALA A 200 13.07 -18.38 3.92
CA ALA A 200 12.57 -17.61 5.06
C ALA A 200 11.04 -17.71 5.19
N VAL A 201 10.32 -17.54 4.08
CA VAL A 201 8.86 -17.62 4.08
C VAL A 201 8.39 -19.00 4.49
N ARG A 202 9.01 -20.08 3.97
CA ARG A 202 8.65 -21.45 4.34
C ARG A 202 8.73 -21.68 5.84
N GLU A 203 9.84 -21.29 6.47
CA GLU A 203 10.01 -21.43 7.93
C GLU A 203 8.98 -20.59 8.69
N GLY A 204 8.65 -19.40 8.20
CA GLY A 204 7.66 -18.52 8.82
C GLY A 204 6.22 -19.01 8.69
N ILE A 205 5.85 -19.58 7.54
CA ILE A 205 4.53 -20.17 7.31
C ILE A 205 4.34 -21.40 8.21
N LEU A 206 5.37 -22.25 8.32
CA LEU A 206 5.33 -23.39 9.26
C LEU A 206 5.16 -22.90 10.70
N TYR A 207 5.92 -21.88 11.11
CA TYR A 207 5.81 -21.28 12.43
C TYR A 207 4.42 -20.69 12.72
N GLN A 208 3.88 -19.90 11.78
CA GLN A 208 2.54 -19.31 11.87
C GLN A 208 1.48 -20.39 12.07
N ARG A 209 1.51 -21.44 11.23
CA ARG A 209 0.56 -22.56 11.29
C ARG A 209 0.69 -23.40 12.56
N GLU A 210 1.91 -23.63 13.04
CA GLU A 210 2.15 -24.43 14.25
C GLU A 210 1.72 -23.70 15.52
N HIS A 211 2.01 -22.40 15.61
CA HIS A 211 1.91 -21.68 16.88
C HIS A 211 0.71 -20.74 16.98
N MET A 212 0.26 -20.14 15.87
CA MET A 212 -0.80 -19.12 15.88
C MET A 212 -2.15 -19.61 15.37
N ARG A 213 -2.19 -20.75 14.67
CA ARG A 213 -3.42 -21.36 14.16
C ARG A 213 -4.24 -22.00 15.28
N ILE A 214 -5.55 -21.83 15.21
CA ILE A 214 -6.55 -22.58 15.97
C ILE A 214 -7.45 -23.26 14.96
N GLU A 215 -7.58 -24.58 15.08
CA GLU A 215 -8.56 -25.35 14.32
C GLU A 215 -9.63 -25.84 15.29
N THR A 216 -10.90 -25.75 14.92
CA THR A 216 -12.00 -26.25 15.75
C THR A 216 -11.97 -27.78 15.84
N ASP A 217 -12.46 -28.35 16.94
CA ASP A 217 -12.46 -29.81 17.16
C ASP A 217 -13.19 -30.59 16.04
N ASP A 218 -14.18 -29.97 15.39
CA ASP A 218 -14.91 -30.53 14.26
C ASP A 218 -14.21 -30.34 12.90
N GLY A 219 -13.05 -29.68 12.89
CA GLY A 219 -12.22 -29.42 11.71
C GLY A 219 -12.83 -28.47 10.69
N LYS A 220 -13.94 -27.78 11.00
CA LYS A 220 -14.64 -26.92 10.03
C LYS A 220 -14.00 -25.55 9.87
N TYR A 221 -13.44 -25.01 10.94
CA TYR A 221 -13.00 -23.62 10.98
C TYR A 221 -11.55 -23.50 11.45
N VAL A 222 -10.86 -22.53 10.86
CA VAL A 222 -9.53 -22.09 11.29
C VAL A 222 -9.59 -20.61 11.61
N TYR A 223 -9.12 -20.22 12.77
CA TYR A 223 -8.98 -18.82 13.17
C TYR A 223 -7.66 -18.66 13.92
N TRP A 224 -7.24 -17.42 14.12
CA TRP A 224 -5.86 -17.12 14.50
C TRP A 224 -5.80 -16.37 15.83
N TYR A 225 -4.88 -16.79 16.70
CA TYR A 225 -4.50 -16.01 17.88
C TYR A 225 -3.99 -14.64 17.45
N HIS A 226 -4.37 -13.57 18.16
CA HIS A 226 -3.77 -12.26 17.99
C HIS A 226 -2.24 -12.30 18.12
N ALA A 227 -1.73 -12.94 19.18
CA ALA A 227 -0.30 -12.96 19.43
C ALA A 227 0.20 -14.20 20.19
N VAL A 228 1.50 -14.45 20.05
CA VAL A 228 2.26 -15.38 20.92
C VAL A 228 3.44 -14.68 21.55
N LYS A 229 3.86 -15.13 22.74
CA LYS A 229 4.98 -14.53 23.44
C LYS A 229 6.30 -14.85 22.72
N GLU A 230 7.14 -13.84 22.52
CA GLU A 230 8.49 -14.01 21.97
C GLU A 230 9.29 -15.03 22.79
N ASN A 231 10.06 -15.88 22.09
CA ASN A 231 10.84 -16.98 22.67
C ASN A 231 10.05 -18.02 23.50
N TYR A 232 8.71 -17.89 23.61
CA TYR A 232 7.84 -18.83 24.30
C TYR A 232 6.45 -18.89 23.65
N ALA A 233 6.42 -19.40 22.42
CA ALA A 233 5.21 -19.54 21.60
C ALA A 233 4.08 -20.39 22.24
N GLY A 234 4.34 -21.04 23.38
CA GLY A 234 3.31 -21.71 24.19
C GLY A 234 2.39 -20.75 24.95
N HIS A 235 2.79 -19.50 25.16
CA HIS A 235 1.92 -18.46 25.72
C HIS A 235 1.23 -17.71 24.57
N LYS A 236 -0.07 -17.92 24.44
CA LYS A 236 -0.89 -17.41 23.32
C LYS A 236 -1.98 -16.49 23.83
N VAL A 237 -2.31 -15.47 23.06
CA VAL A 237 -3.37 -14.51 23.35
C VAL A 237 -4.31 -14.47 22.15
N LEU A 238 -5.58 -14.81 22.40
CA LEU A 238 -6.61 -14.78 21.37
C LEU A 238 -7.14 -13.36 21.12
N PRO A 239 -7.64 -12.63 22.14
CA PRO A 239 -8.15 -11.28 21.91
C PRO A 239 -7.03 -10.30 21.58
N SER A 240 -7.33 -9.28 20.78
CA SER A 240 -6.38 -8.25 20.42
C SER A 240 -5.89 -7.47 21.64
N LEU A 241 -4.60 -7.18 21.66
CA LEU A 241 -3.96 -6.30 22.64
C LEU A 241 -3.80 -4.87 22.10
N PHE A 242 -4.20 -4.62 20.85
CA PHE A 242 -4.12 -3.32 20.22
C PHE A 242 -5.25 -2.40 20.68
N GLY A 243 -4.98 -1.08 20.75
CA GLY A 243 -5.87 -0.12 21.41
C GLY A 243 -7.28 -0.04 20.83
N ASP A 244 -7.39 0.06 19.50
CA ASP A 244 -8.69 0.20 18.82
C ASP A 244 -9.52 -1.09 18.87
N ASP A 245 -8.87 -2.24 19.04
CA ASP A 245 -9.46 -3.58 18.92
C ASP A 245 -9.45 -4.37 20.25
N TYR A 246 -9.02 -3.70 21.34
CA TYR A 246 -8.65 -4.33 22.61
C TYR A 246 -9.73 -5.24 23.16
N GLY A 247 -9.36 -6.48 23.51
CA GLY A 247 -10.26 -7.44 24.15
C GLY A 247 -11.24 -8.13 23.20
N SER A 248 -11.16 -7.88 21.89
CA SER A 248 -12.03 -8.49 20.88
C SER A 248 -11.24 -9.32 19.87
N ILE A 249 -11.93 -10.01 18.95
CA ILE A 249 -11.30 -10.59 17.76
C ILE A 249 -11.69 -9.72 16.54
N PRO A 250 -10.84 -8.76 16.13
CA PRO A 250 -11.12 -7.95 14.94
C PRO A 250 -11.04 -8.80 13.67
N LEU A 251 -12.01 -8.63 12.77
CA LEU A 251 -12.03 -9.30 11.47
C LEU A 251 -10.78 -8.96 10.66
N TYR A 252 -10.30 -7.72 10.77
CA TYR A 252 -9.10 -7.24 10.12
C TYR A 252 -7.87 -8.11 10.40
N GLU A 253 -7.63 -8.52 11.65
CA GLU A 253 -6.50 -9.39 11.98
C GLU A 253 -6.63 -10.76 11.31
N GLN A 254 -7.86 -11.30 11.23
CA GLN A 254 -8.12 -12.57 10.54
C GLN A 254 -7.95 -12.46 9.02
N ILE A 255 -8.35 -11.33 8.42
CA ILE A 255 -8.10 -11.02 7.00
C ILE A 255 -6.60 -10.97 6.72
N TYR A 256 -5.82 -10.23 7.51
CA TYR A 256 -4.39 -10.10 7.25
C TYR A 256 -3.58 -11.33 7.68
N ALA A 257 -4.10 -12.20 8.56
CA ALA A 257 -3.53 -13.52 8.82
C ALA A 257 -3.45 -14.39 7.53
N LEU A 258 -4.26 -14.09 6.52
CA LEU A 258 -4.27 -14.79 5.23
C LEU A 258 -3.26 -14.24 4.21
N ALA A 259 -2.76 -13.01 4.37
CA ALA A 259 -1.94 -12.35 3.35
C ALA A 259 -0.68 -13.16 2.98
N GLY A 260 0.12 -13.55 3.98
CA GLY A 260 1.31 -14.38 3.78
C GLY A 260 0.97 -15.78 3.27
N LEU A 261 -0.10 -16.40 3.79
CA LEU A 261 -0.56 -17.73 3.39
C LEU A 261 -0.95 -17.77 1.91
N VAL A 262 -1.76 -16.82 1.44
CA VAL A 262 -2.19 -16.77 0.05
C VAL A 262 -1.02 -16.49 -0.89
N GLN A 263 -0.13 -15.57 -0.55
CA GLN A 263 1.03 -15.30 -1.40
C GLN A 263 1.98 -16.50 -1.47
N TYR A 264 2.18 -17.20 -0.36
CA TYR A 264 2.93 -18.46 -0.35
C TYR A 264 2.23 -19.56 -1.17
N TYR A 265 0.91 -19.72 -1.05
CA TYR A 265 0.14 -20.65 -1.86
C TYR A 265 0.26 -20.33 -3.36
N ARG A 266 0.21 -19.05 -3.74
CA ARG A 266 0.41 -18.60 -5.13
C ARG A 266 1.76 -19.01 -5.70
N ILE A 267 2.80 -19.01 -4.88
CA ILE A 267 4.14 -19.40 -5.28
C ILE A 267 4.29 -20.92 -5.32
N THR A 268 3.69 -21.63 -4.35
CA THR A 268 4.07 -23.03 -4.03
C THR A 268 3.00 -24.07 -4.30
N ASN A 269 1.75 -23.66 -4.50
CA ASN A 269 0.58 -24.54 -4.61
C ASN A 269 0.38 -25.46 -3.38
N ASP A 270 0.78 -25.02 -2.19
CA ASP A 270 0.69 -25.84 -0.97
C ASP A 270 -0.77 -26.05 -0.53
N GLY A 271 -1.29 -27.27 -0.72
CA GLY A 271 -2.68 -27.62 -0.43
C GLY A 271 -3.05 -27.59 1.06
N GLU A 272 -2.08 -27.77 1.96
CA GLU A 272 -2.33 -27.65 3.39
C GLU A 272 -2.53 -26.18 3.80
N VAL A 273 -1.83 -25.27 3.12
CA VAL A 273 -2.01 -23.82 3.28
C VAL A 273 -3.35 -23.39 2.69
N LEU A 274 -3.74 -23.91 1.52
CA LEU A 274 -5.05 -23.65 0.92
C LEU A 274 -6.19 -24.07 1.86
N LEU A 275 -6.08 -25.24 2.49
CA LEU A 275 -7.09 -25.73 3.43
C LEU A 275 -7.26 -24.79 4.63
N ASP A 276 -6.16 -24.25 5.17
CA ASP A 276 -6.23 -23.26 6.26
C ASP A 276 -6.91 -21.97 5.80
N ILE A 277 -6.60 -21.49 4.58
CA ILE A 277 -7.23 -20.31 3.98
C ILE A 277 -8.75 -20.51 3.85
N GLU A 278 -9.19 -21.62 3.26
CA GLU A 278 -10.61 -21.92 3.04
C GLU A 278 -11.38 -22.03 4.37
N LYS A 279 -10.79 -22.70 5.38
CA LYS A 279 -11.39 -22.81 6.71
C LYS A 279 -11.44 -21.47 7.46
N THR A 280 -10.51 -20.56 7.25
CA THR A 280 -10.58 -19.20 7.79
C THR A 280 -11.63 -18.35 7.08
N ILE A 281 -11.79 -18.48 5.77
CA ILE A 281 -12.90 -17.81 5.05
C ILE A 281 -14.25 -18.34 5.56
N ALA A 282 -14.37 -19.65 5.79
CA ALA A 282 -15.56 -20.24 6.38
C ALA A 282 -15.85 -19.68 7.79
N PHE A 283 -14.83 -19.55 8.64
CA PHE A 283 -14.96 -18.90 9.95
C PHE A 283 -15.45 -17.45 9.84
N MET A 284 -14.84 -16.65 8.96
CA MET A 284 -15.24 -15.25 8.74
C MET A 284 -16.70 -15.15 8.26
N ASN A 285 -17.11 -16.04 7.36
CA ASN A 285 -18.47 -16.09 6.83
C ASN A 285 -19.51 -16.51 7.88
N GLU A 286 -19.15 -17.40 8.80
CA GLU A 286 -20.07 -17.86 9.85
C GLU A 286 -20.28 -16.79 10.93
N TYR A 287 -19.20 -16.19 11.43
CA TYR A 287 -19.25 -15.40 12.66
C TYR A 287 -19.28 -13.88 12.44
N TYR A 288 -18.78 -13.38 11.32
CA TYR A 288 -18.74 -11.93 11.05
C TYR A 288 -19.75 -11.48 10.00
N ARG A 289 -20.13 -12.36 9.06
CA ARG A 289 -21.04 -11.99 7.98
C ARG A 289 -22.42 -11.68 8.54
N ASP A 290 -22.94 -10.52 8.20
CA ASP A 290 -24.31 -10.14 8.48
C ASP A 290 -25.24 -10.84 7.49
N ASN A 291 -25.87 -11.92 7.95
CA ASN A 291 -26.88 -12.68 7.20
C ASN A 291 -28.28 -12.02 7.26
N GLY A 292 -28.41 -10.88 7.95
CA GLY A 292 -29.61 -10.07 8.00
C GLY A 292 -29.84 -9.22 6.73
N PRO A 293 -30.88 -8.37 6.73
CA PRO A 293 -31.23 -7.54 5.57
C PRO A 293 -30.14 -6.51 5.20
N ASP A 294 -29.36 -6.05 6.18
CA ASP A 294 -28.35 -5.00 5.99
C ASP A 294 -27.09 -5.50 5.29
N LYS A 295 -26.79 -6.81 5.34
CA LYS A 295 -25.64 -7.46 4.68
C LYS A 295 -24.28 -6.88 5.10
N GLY A 296 -23.18 -7.45 4.62
CA GLY A 296 -21.81 -7.01 4.93
C GLY A 296 -21.17 -7.83 6.04
N TYR A 297 -20.10 -7.30 6.62
CA TYR A 297 -19.35 -7.97 7.68
C TYR A 297 -19.18 -7.03 8.87
N TYR A 298 -19.52 -7.53 10.04
CA TYR A 298 -19.18 -6.88 11.29
C TYR A 298 -17.67 -6.86 11.46
N SER A 299 -17.17 -5.80 12.09
CA SER A 299 -15.74 -5.55 12.24
C SER A 299 -15.10 -6.35 13.37
N HIS A 300 -15.88 -6.79 14.37
CA HIS A 300 -15.39 -7.44 15.58
C HIS A 300 -16.37 -8.48 16.09
N ILE A 301 -15.85 -9.50 16.77
CA ILE A 301 -16.63 -10.46 17.55
C ILE A 301 -16.03 -10.63 18.95
N ASP A 302 -16.88 -11.01 19.92
CA ASP A 302 -16.46 -11.34 21.28
C ASP A 302 -15.65 -12.66 21.30
N PRO A 303 -14.54 -12.74 22.04
CA PRO A 303 -13.67 -13.92 22.05
C PRO A 303 -14.26 -15.15 22.74
N VAL A 304 -15.38 -15.02 23.48
CA VAL A 304 -16.05 -16.11 24.18
C VAL A 304 -17.27 -16.58 23.41
N THR A 305 -18.12 -15.67 22.95
CA THR A 305 -19.39 -16.02 22.27
C THR A 305 -19.30 -16.01 20.76
N PHE A 306 -18.23 -15.43 20.19
CA PHE A 306 -18.09 -15.13 18.75
C PHE A 306 -19.23 -14.29 18.17
N SER A 307 -19.95 -13.56 19.02
CA SER A 307 -21.03 -12.67 18.60
C SER A 307 -20.50 -11.26 18.35
N PRO A 308 -20.90 -10.59 17.25
CA PRO A 308 -20.59 -9.19 17.00
C PRO A 308 -21.48 -8.22 17.81
N HIS A 309 -22.41 -8.76 18.61
CA HIS A 309 -23.46 -8.01 19.29
C HIS A 309 -23.29 -7.93 20.80
N GLU A 310 -22.22 -8.48 21.36
CA GLU A 310 -21.96 -8.43 22.80
C GLU A 310 -21.67 -7.03 23.31
N GLU A 311 -22.04 -6.77 24.55
CA GLU A 311 -21.75 -5.50 25.24
C GLU A 311 -20.25 -5.32 25.54
N THR A 312 -19.52 -6.42 25.69
CA THR A 312 -18.07 -6.46 25.92
C THR A 312 -17.28 -5.75 24.81
N LEU A 313 -17.83 -5.69 23.59
CA LEU A 313 -17.21 -5.02 22.44
C LEU A 313 -17.24 -3.48 22.53
N GLY A 314 -17.98 -2.90 23.47
CA GLY A 314 -18.03 -1.46 23.67
C GLY A 314 -18.34 -0.68 22.39
N GLY A 315 -17.46 0.25 22.01
CA GLY A 315 -17.59 1.07 20.80
C GLY A 315 -17.57 0.29 19.47
N ASN A 316 -17.07 -0.94 19.48
CA ASN A 316 -16.95 -1.81 18.31
C ASN A 316 -18.18 -2.71 18.09
N ARG A 317 -19.11 -2.74 19.06
CA ARG A 317 -20.33 -3.52 19.00
C ARG A 317 -21.15 -3.19 17.74
N SER A 318 -21.48 -4.22 16.96
CA SER A 318 -22.31 -4.10 15.75
C SER A 318 -21.83 -3.00 14.80
N ARG A 319 -20.52 -2.88 14.56
CA ARG A 319 -19.93 -1.90 13.62
C ARG A 319 -19.47 -2.54 12.33
N LYS A 320 -19.57 -1.80 11.22
CA LYS A 320 -19.04 -2.15 9.89
C LYS A 320 -18.10 -1.04 9.44
N ASN A 321 -17.04 -1.38 8.71
CA ASN A 321 -16.09 -0.37 8.23
C ASN A 321 -15.32 -0.82 6.99
N TRP A 322 -14.41 0.03 6.48
CA TRP A 322 -13.50 -0.33 5.38
C TRP A 322 -12.77 -1.65 5.68
N ASN A 323 -12.17 -1.76 6.86
CA ASN A 323 -11.35 -2.91 7.24
C ASN A 323 -12.15 -4.23 7.30
N SER A 324 -13.45 -4.18 7.57
CA SER A 324 -14.29 -5.38 7.61
C SER A 324 -14.88 -5.78 6.25
N VAL A 325 -14.89 -4.87 5.27
CA VAL A 325 -15.54 -5.11 3.96
C VAL A 325 -14.55 -5.02 2.81
N GLY A 326 -13.85 -3.89 2.71
CA GLY A 326 -12.94 -3.59 1.62
C GLY A 326 -11.64 -4.37 1.69
N ASP A 327 -11.05 -4.55 2.88
CA ASP A 327 -9.73 -5.15 3.06
C ASP A 327 -9.64 -6.62 2.64
N HIS A 328 -10.76 -7.33 2.49
CA HIS A 328 -10.78 -8.65 1.87
C HIS A 328 -10.11 -8.64 0.48
N MET A 329 -10.39 -7.61 -0.32
CA MET A 329 -9.90 -7.49 -1.70
C MET A 329 -8.36 -7.44 -1.80
N PRO A 330 -7.68 -6.46 -1.19
CA PRO A 330 -6.22 -6.32 -1.29
C PRO A 330 -5.47 -7.41 -0.52
N ALA A 331 -5.96 -7.82 0.65
CA ALA A 331 -5.16 -8.65 1.55
C ALA A 331 -5.00 -10.09 1.08
N TYR A 332 -6.03 -10.68 0.47
CA TYR A 332 -5.98 -12.10 0.10
C TYR A 332 -6.92 -12.50 -1.04
N LEU A 333 -8.10 -11.90 -1.16
CA LEU A 333 -9.20 -12.49 -1.93
C LEU A 333 -8.96 -12.47 -3.44
N GLU A 334 -8.46 -11.38 -3.98
CA GLU A 334 -8.09 -11.34 -5.40
C GLU A 334 -6.96 -12.31 -5.71
N SER A 335 -5.88 -12.25 -4.93
CA SER A 335 -4.72 -13.12 -5.05
C SER A 335 -5.13 -14.60 -5.02
N LEU A 336 -6.05 -14.96 -4.12
CA LEU A 336 -6.60 -16.30 -4.00
C LEU A 336 -7.44 -16.68 -5.23
N TYR A 337 -8.35 -15.82 -5.68
CA TYR A 337 -9.13 -16.06 -6.90
C TYR A 337 -8.23 -16.26 -8.13
N LEU A 338 -7.18 -15.45 -8.29
CA LEU A 338 -6.24 -15.59 -9.40
C LEU A 338 -5.47 -16.92 -9.34
N ALA A 339 -5.17 -17.40 -8.12
CA ALA A 339 -4.46 -18.66 -7.87
C ALA A 339 -5.33 -19.90 -8.10
N THR A 340 -6.61 -19.85 -7.72
CA THR A 340 -7.51 -21.02 -7.75
C THR A 340 -8.44 -21.03 -8.95
N GLY A 341 -8.92 -19.86 -9.37
CA GLY A 341 -10.01 -19.72 -10.33
C GLY A 341 -11.37 -20.18 -9.81
N HIS A 342 -11.54 -20.32 -8.48
CA HIS A 342 -12.82 -20.76 -7.90
C HIS A 342 -13.87 -19.64 -7.96
N GLU A 343 -15.02 -19.93 -8.56
CA GLU A 343 -16.12 -18.96 -8.74
C GLU A 343 -16.66 -18.40 -7.42
N GLU A 344 -16.63 -19.18 -6.33
CA GLU A 344 -17.08 -18.72 -5.01
C GLU A 344 -16.25 -17.52 -4.49
N HIS A 345 -14.97 -17.42 -4.85
CA HIS A 345 -14.14 -16.28 -4.52
C HIS A 345 -14.53 -15.06 -5.38
N LEU A 346 -14.85 -15.26 -6.66
CA LEU A 346 -15.35 -14.20 -7.54
C LEU A 346 -16.70 -13.65 -7.06
N ASP A 347 -17.58 -14.52 -6.56
CA ASP A 347 -18.85 -14.14 -5.95
C ASP A 347 -18.63 -13.31 -4.67
N MET A 348 -17.65 -13.69 -3.85
CA MET A 348 -17.26 -12.90 -2.68
C MET A 348 -16.68 -11.52 -3.08
N ILE A 349 -15.86 -11.47 -4.14
CA ILE A 349 -15.32 -10.22 -4.71
C ILE A 349 -16.47 -9.31 -5.16
N ARG A 350 -17.46 -9.85 -5.88
CA ARG A 350 -18.65 -9.10 -6.29
C ARG A 350 -19.44 -8.59 -5.10
N TYR A 351 -19.63 -9.43 -4.08
CA TYR A 351 -20.35 -9.08 -2.86
C TYR A 351 -19.71 -7.89 -2.14
N VAL A 352 -18.40 -7.91 -1.91
CA VAL A 352 -17.70 -6.79 -1.25
C VAL A 352 -17.64 -5.55 -2.14
N ALA A 353 -17.45 -5.71 -3.45
CA ALA A 353 -17.43 -4.60 -4.40
C ALA A 353 -18.75 -3.84 -4.44
N ASP A 354 -19.88 -4.55 -4.45
CA ASP A 354 -21.22 -3.96 -4.43
C ASP A 354 -21.52 -3.24 -3.10
N LEU A 355 -21.04 -3.77 -1.98
CA LEU A 355 -21.18 -3.10 -0.68
C LEU A 355 -20.37 -1.80 -0.63
N VAL A 356 -19.10 -1.84 -1.07
CA VAL A 356 -18.24 -0.64 -1.16
C VAL A 356 -18.89 0.41 -2.05
N PHE A 357 -19.29 0.02 -3.26
CA PHE A 357 -19.96 0.92 -4.22
C PHE A 357 -21.23 1.57 -3.65
N LYS A 358 -22.01 0.82 -2.88
CA LYS A 358 -23.30 1.29 -2.35
C LYS A 358 -23.15 2.23 -1.14
N HIS A 359 -22.22 1.94 -0.23
CA HIS A 359 -22.25 2.53 1.11
C HIS A 359 -21.14 3.55 1.41
N PHE A 360 -19.98 3.44 0.76
CA PHE A 360 -18.83 4.30 1.04
C PHE A 360 -18.90 5.70 0.40
N PRO A 361 -19.47 5.89 -0.81
CA PRO A 361 -19.59 7.22 -1.40
C PRO A 361 -20.46 8.17 -0.57
N ASP A 362 -19.93 9.33 -0.22
CA ASP A 362 -20.65 10.40 0.50
C ASP A 362 -20.40 11.79 -0.13
N PHE A 363 -20.15 11.83 -1.45
CA PHE A 363 -19.72 13.03 -2.19
C PHE A 363 -20.70 14.20 -2.20
N LYS A 364 -21.95 13.99 -1.73
CA LYS A 364 -22.91 15.08 -1.51
C LYS A 364 -22.60 15.89 -0.25
N LYS A 365 -21.86 15.34 0.71
CA LYS A 365 -21.55 15.94 2.00
C LYS A 365 -20.07 16.21 2.19
N SER A 366 -19.20 15.35 1.64
CA SER A 366 -17.76 15.43 1.80
C SER A 366 -17.04 14.93 0.55
N PRO A 367 -15.89 15.51 0.16
CA PRO A 367 -15.05 14.94 -0.91
C PRO A 367 -14.46 13.57 -0.54
N PHE A 368 -14.48 13.21 0.75
CA PHE A 368 -14.01 11.92 1.25
C PHE A 368 -15.16 10.91 1.35
N VAL A 369 -14.83 9.64 1.13
CA VAL A 369 -15.70 8.51 1.47
C VAL A 369 -16.05 8.50 2.96
N GLN A 370 -17.13 7.80 3.31
CA GLN A 370 -17.42 7.39 4.68
C GLN A 370 -16.91 5.97 4.91
N GLU A 371 -16.20 5.76 6.01
CA GLU A 371 -15.51 4.49 6.25
C GLU A 371 -15.98 3.76 7.51
N LYS A 372 -16.75 4.41 8.38
CA LYS A 372 -17.21 3.87 9.66
C LYS A 372 -18.73 3.89 9.73
N PHE A 373 -19.34 2.76 10.08
CA PHE A 373 -20.78 2.60 10.06
C PHE A 373 -21.27 1.79 11.25
N HIS A 374 -22.50 2.10 11.68
CA HIS A 374 -23.29 1.18 12.49
C HIS A 374 -23.74 -0.03 11.67
N GLY A 375 -24.28 -1.05 12.33
CA GLY A 375 -24.71 -2.29 11.71
C GLY A 375 -25.75 -2.09 10.59
N ASP A 376 -26.56 -1.04 10.67
CA ASP A 376 -27.57 -0.68 9.68
C ASP A 376 -27.03 0.23 8.55
N TRP A 377 -25.72 0.39 8.45
CA TRP A 377 -25.03 1.30 7.52
C TRP A 377 -25.27 2.80 7.76
N SER A 378 -25.88 3.21 8.88
CA SER A 378 -25.87 4.62 9.28
C SER A 378 -24.43 5.05 9.62
N HIS A 379 -24.08 6.29 9.28
CA HIS A 379 -22.71 6.78 9.42
C HIS A 379 -22.34 6.91 10.90
N ASP A 380 -21.21 6.34 11.29
CA ASP A 380 -20.64 6.53 12.63
C ASP A 380 -19.60 7.66 12.56
N TYR A 381 -19.99 8.85 13.05
CA TYR A 381 -19.15 10.05 13.09
C TYR A 381 -18.42 10.25 14.41
N GLU A 382 -18.64 9.38 15.39
CA GLU A 382 -18.09 9.53 16.75
C GLU A 382 -17.13 8.38 17.12
N TRP A 383 -16.88 7.45 16.19
CA TRP A 383 -15.98 6.31 16.41
C TRP A 383 -14.54 6.77 16.70
N GLY A 384 -14.07 6.48 17.90
CA GLY A 384 -12.67 6.52 18.30
C GLY A 384 -11.93 7.82 17.95
N TRP A 385 -10.70 7.65 17.45
CA TRP A 385 -9.85 8.76 17.02
C TRP A 385 -10.32 9.36 15.68
N GLN A 386 -10.93 8.55 14.81
CA GLN A 386 -11.27 8.95 13.45
C GLN A 386 -12.42 9.95 13.43
N LYS A 387 -13.47 9.75 14.25
CA LYS A 387 -14.66 10.63 14.26
C LYS A 387 -15.14 10.92 12.82
N ASN A 388 -15.47 12.17 12.49
CA ASN A 388 -15.80 12.61 11.13
C ASN A 388 -14.56 13.12 10.34
N ARG A 389 -13.47 12.34 10.32
CA ARG A 389 -12.23 12.66 9.60
C ARG A 389 -11.98 11.68 8.46
N GLY A 390 -11.35 12.20 7.40
CA GLY A 390 -11.07 11.48 6.17
C GLY A 390 -9.60 11.07 6.14
N VAL A 391 -9.36 9.78 5.96
CA VAL A 391 -8.01 9.24 5.77
C VAL A 391 -7.73 9.25 4.27
N VAL A 392 -6.75 10.05 3.83
CA VAL A 392 -6.49 10.29 2.41
C VAL A 392 -6.17 8.98 1.68
N GLY A 393 -5.31 8.17 2.28
CA GLY A 393 -4.90 6.88 1.74
C GLY A 393 -6.03 5.87 1.61
N HIS A 394 -7.04 5.86 2.50
CA HIS A 394 -8.18 4.95 2.36
C HIS A 394 -9.04 5.27 1.14
N ASN A 395 -9.18 6.55 0.79
CA ASN A 395 -9.90 6.95 -0.42
C ASN A 395 -9.17 6.42 -1.67
N LEU A 396 -7.85 6.61 -1.73
CA LEU A 396 -7.05 6.13 -2.85
C LEU A 396 -6.94 4.60 -2.88
N LYS A 397 -6.94 3.96 -1.71
CA LYS A 397 -7.06 2.50 -1.55
C LYS A 397 -8.35 1.98 -2.19
N ILE A 398 -9.48 2.61 -1.88
CA ILE A 398 -10.76 2.31 -2.52
C ILE A 398 -10.65 2.51 -4.03
N ALA A 399 -10.09 3.62 -4.50
CA ALA A 399 -10.00 3.91 -5.94
C ALA A 399 -9.27 2.80 -6.73
N TRP A 400 -8.11 2.33 -6.24
CA TRP A 400 -7.39 1.27 -6.94
C TRP A 400 -8.08 -0.10 -6.82
N CYS A 401 -8.69 -0.40 -5.67
CA CYS A 401 -9.50 -1.61 -5.49
C CYS A 401 -10.70 -1.62 -6.46
N MET A 402 -11.40 -0.49 -6.59
CA MET A 402 -12.53 -0.34 -7.52
C MET A 402 -12.10 -0.51 -8.98
N THR A 403 -10.89 -0.06 -9.34
CA THR A 403 -10.33 -0.28 -10.69
C THR A 403 -10.12 -1.78 -10.96
N ARG A 404 -9.61 -2.53 -9.97
CA ARG A 404 -9.40 -3.99 -10.08
C ARG A 404 -10.69 -4.80 -10.02
N PHE A 405 -11.68 -4.35 -9.24
CA PHE A 405 -13.04 -4.91 -9.32
C PHE A 405 -13.59 -4.80 -10.74
N ASN A 406 -13.38 -3.67 -11.43
CA ASN A 406 -13.76 -3.53 -12.83
C ASN A 406 -12.99 -4.52 -13.75
N HIS A 407 -11.70 -4.75 -13.53
CA HIS A 407 -10.92 -5.72 -14.32
C HIS A 407 -11.46 -7.15 -14.19
N LEU A 408 -11.87 -7.54 -12.98
CA LEU A 408 -12.37 -8.88 -12.67
C LEU A 408 -13.84 -9.07 -13.06
N LEU A 409 -14.70 -8.11 -12.70
CA LEU A 409 -16.15 -8.23 -12.79
C LEU A 409 -16.74 -7.62 -14.06
N LYS A 410 -15.96 -6.79 -14.78
CA LYS A 410 -16.32 -6.14 -16.04
C LYS A 410 -17.59 -5.28 -15.94
N ASP A 411 -17.81 -4.66 -14.78
CA ASP A 411 -18.91 -3.73 -14.54
C ASP A 411 -18.37 -2.29 -14.45
N PRO A 412 -18.71 -1.41 -15.41
CA PRO A 412 -18.12 -0.07 -15.51
C PRO A 412 -18.44 0.83 -14.32
N LYS A 413 -19.48 0.53 -13.52
CA LYS A 413 -19.83 1.34 -12.34
C LYS A 413 -18.66 1.44 -11.35
N TYR A 414 -17.86 0.38 -11.26
CA TYR A 414 -16.70 0.34 -10.38
C TYR A 414 -15.58 1.26 -10.86
N LEU A 415 -15.30 1.27 -12.17
CA LEU A 415 -14.31 2.18 -12.76
C LEU A 415 -14.76 3.65 -12.64
N GLU A 416 -16.05 3.95 -12.82
CA GLU A 416 -16.55 5.32 -12.66
C GLU A 416 -16.44 5.82 -11.21
N LEU A 417 -16.68 4.96 -10.21
CA LEU A 417 -16.42 5.32 -8.82
C LEU A 417 -14.92 5.56 -8.56
N ALA A 418 -14.04 4.70 -9.11
CA ALA A 418 -12.60 4.87 -9.00
C ALA A 418 -12.13 6.23 -9.55
N LYS A 419 -12.59 6.58 -10.75
CA LYS A 419 -12.30 7.88 -11.40
C LYS A 419 -12.84 9.05 -10.59
N THR A 420 -14.04 8.91 -10.03
CA THR A 420 -14.67 9.97 -9.20
C THR A 420 -13.80 10.26 -7.97
N ILE A 421 -13.36 9.22 -7.26
CA ILE A 421 -12.48 9.37 -6.10
C ILE A 421 -11.14 9.98 -6.53
N ALA A 422 -10.47 9.39 -7.51
CA ALA A 422 -9.14 9.83 -7.94
C ALA A 422 -9.11 11.24 -8.54
N GLY A 423 -10.23 11.71 -9.10
CA GLY A 423 -10.39 13.08 -9.57
C GLY A 423 -10.71 14.09 -8.47
N THR A 424 -11.31 13.65 -7.36
CA THR A 424 -11.75 14.55 -6.26
C THR A 424 -10.70 14.73 -5.18
N ILE A 425 -10.04 13.64 -4.76
CA ILE A 425 -9.11 13.65 -3.62
C ILE A 425 -7.88 14.57 -3.80
N PRO A 426 -7.32 14.79 -5.01
CA PRO A 426 -6.24 15.76 -5.18
C PRO A 426 -6.54 17.17 -4.64
N GLU A 427 -7.79 17.62 -4.70
CA GLU A 427 -8.17 18.97 -4.26
C GLU A 427 -8.06 19.17 -2.74
N VAL A 428 -8.03 18.07 -1.97
CA VAL A 428 -8.11 18.11 -0.51
C VAL A 428 -7.04 17.30 0.21
N GLY A 429 -6.45 16.29 -0.43
CA GLY A 429 -5.49 15.37 0.17
C GLY A 429 -4.08 15.46 -0.41
N TYR A 430 -3.90 16.06 -1.59
CA TYR A 430 -2.58 16.18 -2.23
C TYR A 430 -1.91 17.50 -1.83
N ASP A 431 -0.62 17.43 -1.48
CA ASP A 431 0.19 18.63 -1.29
C ASP A 431 0.67 19.12 -2.66
N SER A 432 -0.11 20.00 -3.29
CA SER A 432 0.19 20.55 -4.61
C SER A 432 1.50 21.33 -4.68
N THR A 433 2.04 21.79 -3.53
CA THR A 433 3.26 22.61 -3.45
C THR A 433 4.49 21.72 -3.29
N ARG A 434 4.44 20.72 -2.40
CA ARG A 434 5.61 19.89 -2.06
C ARG A 434 5.61 18.52 -2.71
N GLY A 435 4.45 18.07 -3.20
CA GLY A 435 4.19 16.70 -3.60
C GLY A 435 3.82 15.80 -2.41
N GLY A 436 3.32 14.61 -2.72
CA GLY A 436 2.88 13.63 -1.73
C GLY A 436 1.49 13.91 -1.12
N TRP A 437 1.02 12.95 -0.32
CA TRP A 437 -0.34 12.87 0.18
C TRP A 437 -0.38 13.00 1.70
N TYR A 438 -1.23 13.90 2.21
CA TYR A 438 -1.38 14.16 3.63
C TYR A 438 -1.98 12.99 4.41
N ASP A 439 -1.88 13.05 5.73
CA ASP A 439 -2.38 12.00 6.59
C ASP A 439 -3.91 11.97 6.74
N VAL A 440 -4.42 12.81 7.64
CA VAL A 440 -5.83 12.84 7.98
C VAL A 440 -6.34 14.27 7.91
N MET A 441 -7.43 14.45 7.17
CA MET A 441 -8.10 15.73 6.96
C MET A 441 -9.47 15.72 7.66
N GLU A 442 -9.96 16.87 8.09
CA GLU A 442 -11.36 17.01 8.49
C GLU A 442 -12.27 16.74 7.26
N ARG A 443 -13.33 15.92 7.38
CA ARG A 443 -14.21 15.60 6.22
C ARG A 443 -15.08 16.77 5.78
N SER A 444 -15.36 17.67 6.71
CA SER A 444 -16.14 18.88 6.47
C SER A 444 -15.25 20.10 6.53
N LYS A 445 -15.39 20.97 5.54
CA LYS A 445 -14.72 22.26 5.52
C LYS A 445 -15.41 23.20 6.51
N PRO A 446 -14.69 23.80 7.49
CA PRO A 446 -15.31 24.74 8.41
C PRO A 446 -15.86 25.98 7.69
N ASP A 447 -16.97 26.51 8.17
CA ASP A 447 -17.61 27.72 7.62
C ASP A 447 -16.62 28.90 7.59
N GLY A 448 -16.59 29.62 6.46
CA GLY A 448 -15.75 30.80 6.27
C GLY A 448 -14.25 30.53 6.10
N ARG A 449 -13.81 29.27 5.94
CA ARG A 449 -12.41 28.95 5.60
C ARG A 449 -12.23 28.70 4.11
N ASP A 450 -11.01 28.91 3.61
CA ASP A 450 -10.66 28.63 2.21
C ASP A 450 -10.19 27.18 2.00
N LEU A 451 -9.69 26.51 3.03
CA LEU A 451 -9.10 25.17 2.94
C LEU A 451 -9.70 24.22 3.97
N TYR A 452 -9.63 22.92 3.66
CA TYR A 452 -9.83 21.87 4.64
C TYR A 452 -8.71 21.90 5.68
N SER A 453 -9.05 21.58 6.93
CA SER A 453 -8.09 21.57 8.02
C SER A 453 -7.48 20.18 8.19
N PHE A 454 -6.20 20.11 8.52
CA PHE A 454 -5.58 18.89 9.04
C PHE A 454 -6.24 18.48 10.35
N ALA A 455 -6.37 17.18 10.59
CA ALA A 455 -6.91 16.68 11.86
C ALA A 455 -5.97 17.00 13.04
N TRP A 456 -4.65 16.79 12.85
CA TRP A 456 -3.64 17.07 13.87
C TRP A 456 -2.32 17.62 13.31
N HIS A 457 -1.92 17.17 12.13
CA HIS A 457 -0.63 17.49 11.51
C HIS A 457 -0.69 17.37 9.98
N ASP A 458 0.32 17.90 9.32
CA ASP A 458 0.52 17.90 7.86
C ASP A 458 1.52 16.84 7.37
N ARG A 459 1.87 15.88 8.25
CA ARG A 459 2.76 14.76 7.91
C ARG A 459 2.16 13.85 6.85
N LYS A 460 3.04 13.03 6.26
CA LYS A 460 2.73 12.10 5.17
C LYS A 460 3.23 10.71 5.57
N ALA A 461 2.34 9.73 5.59
CA ALA A 461 2.67 8.36 5.96
C ALA A 461 2.99 7.51 4.71
N TRP A 462 3.93 6.56 4.84
CA TRP A 462 4.43 5.73 3.75
C TRP A 462 3.32 4.93 3.05
N TRP A 463 2.44 4.29 3.84
CA TRP A 463 1.39 3.44 3.29
C TRP A 463 0.43 4.24 2.42
N GLN A 464 0.09 5.48 2.80
CA GLN A 464 -0.80 6.31 2.00
C GLN A 464 -0.18 6.76 0.69
N GLN A 465 1.15 6.94 0.65
CA GLN A 465 1.84 7.22 -0.61
C GLN A 465 1.79 6.02 -1.54
N GLU A 466 1.93 4.81 -1.01
CA GLU A 466 1.73 3.58 -1.78
C GLU A 466 0.28 3.50 -2.30
N GLN A 467 -0.74 3.64 -1.46
CA GLN A 467 -2.14 3.61 -1.90
C GLN A 467 -2.41 4.60 -3.03
N ALA A 468 -1.84 5.81 -2.94
CA ALA A 468 -1.94 6.82 -3.96
C ALA A 468 -1.24 6.43 -5.26
N LEU A 469 0.03 6.03 -5.19
CA LEU A 469 0.82 5.66 -6.37
C LEU A 469 0.15 4.52 -7.13
N LEU A 470 -0.29 3.48 -6.41
CA LEU A 470 -0.98 2.34 -6.99
C LEU A 470 -2.30 2.74 -7.66
N ALA A 471 -3.08 3.64 -7.05
CA ALA A 471 -4.32 4.15 -7.64
C ALA A 471 -4.10 4.84 -8.97
N TYR A 472 -3.15 5.76 -9.03
CA TYR A 472 -2.91 6.51 -10.25
C TYR A 472 -2.25 5.66 -11.34
N MET A 473 -1.36 4.73 -10.99
CA MET A 473 -0.76 3.80 -11.95
C MET A 473 -1.80 2.84 -12.57
N VAL A 474 -2.65 2.21 -11.76
CA VAL A 474 -3.66 1.27 -12.28
C VAL A 474 -4.74 2.00 -13.09
N LEU A 475 -5.13 3.21 -12.67
CA LEU A 475 -6.08 4.03 -13.42
C LEU A 475 -5.50 4.44 -14.77
N TYR A 476 -4.28 4.97 -14.81
CA TYR A 476 -3.61 5.29 -16.07
C TYR A 476 -3.47 4.05 -16.96
N GLY A 477 -3.03 2.91 -16.41
CA GLY A 477 -2.92 1.65 -17.14
C GLY A 477 -4.26 1.17 -17.73
N THR A 478 -5.38 1.57 -17.13
CA THR A 478 -6.75 1.22 -17.56
C THR A 478 -7.33 2.23 -18.55
N THR A 479 -7.18 3.53 -18.30
CA THR A 479 -7.87 4.61 -19.04
C THR A 479 -7.00 5.33 -20.05
N LYS A 480 -5.67 5.30 -19.85
CA LYS A 480 -4.68 6.11 -20.58
C LYS A 480 -4.93 7.61 -20.48
N ASP A 481 -5.53 8.07 -19.38
CA ASP A 481 -5.73 9.48 -19.09
C ASP A 481 -4.46 10.07 -18.45
N ASP A 482 -3.85 11.05 -19.12
CA ASP A 482 -2.59 11.67 -18.71
C ASP A 482 -2.67 12.38 -17.36
N VAL A 483 -3.87 12.75 -16.89
CA VAL A 483 -4.02 13.31 -15.53
C VAL A 483 -3.62 12.29 -14.46
N PHE A 484 -3.89 11.00 -14.70
CA PHE A 484 -3.50 9.94 -13.79
C PHE A 484 -2.01 9.61 -13.91
N LEU A 485 -1.44 9.65 -15.12
CA LEU A 485 0.00 9.49 -15.29
C LEU A 485 0.77 10.60 -14.56
N LYS A 486 0.28 11.84 -14.65
CA LYS A 486 0.84 13.00 -13.93
C LYS A 486 0.88 12.74 -12.43
N TYR A 487 -0.23 12.37 -11.80
CA TYR A 487 -0.25 12.09 -10.36
C TYR A 487 0.56 10.85 -9.97
N ALA A 488 0.62 9.82 -10.82
CA ALA A 488 1.49 8.66 -10.60
C ALA A 488 2.97 9.09 -10.55
N ARG A 489 3.43 9.85 -11.55
CA ARG A 489 4.82 10.36 -11.62
C ARG A 489 5.16 11.30 -10.47
N GLU A 490 4.28 12.23 -10.13
CA GLU A 490 4.51 13.15 -9.01
C GLU A 490 4.56 12.40 -7.67
N THR A 491 3.71 11.38 -7.48
CA THR A 491 3.73 10.55 -6.27
C THR A 491 4.97 9.65 -6.21
N ALA A 492 5.37 9.04 -7.32
CA ALA A 492 6.60 8.24 -7.42
C ALA A 492 7.86 9.08 -7.17
N ALA A 493 7.89 10.30 -7.69
CA ALA A 493 8.95 11.27 -7.41
C ALA A 493 9.05 11.58 -5.91
N PHE A 494 7.92 11.88 -5.26
CA PHE A 494 7.89 12.12 -3.81
C PHE A 494 8.33 10.89 -3.01
N TRP A 495 7.83 9.70 -3.35
CA TRP A 495 8.21 8.43 -2.71
C TRP A 495 9.72 8.22 -2.73
N ASN A 496 10.32 8.25 -3.94
CA ASN A 496 11.73 7.92 -4.12
C ASN A 496 12.67 9.01 -3.57
N MET A 497 12.19 10.24 -3.37
CA MET A 497 12.98 11.32 -2.74
C MET A 497 12.88 11.32 -1.22
N ALA A 498 11.69 11.07 -0.66
CA ALA A 498 11.40 11.35 0.75
C ALA A 498 11.34 10.10 1.64
N PHE A 499 10.94 8.94 1.10
CA PHE A 499 10.68 7.76 1.94
C PHE A 499 11.82 6.76 1.99
N LEU A 500 12.65 6.66 0.95
CA LEU A 500 13.78 5.73 0.94
C LEU A 500 14.79 6.11 2.01
N ASP A 501 15.01 5.20 2.96
CA ASP A 501 16.02 5.39 3.99
C ASP A 501 17.33 4.79 3.52
N HIS A 502 18.22 5.66 3.04
CA HIS A 502 19.52 5.26 2.52
C HIS A 502 20.57 5.01 3.61
N ASP A 503 20.26 5.32 4.88
CA ASP A 503 21.19 5.16 5.99
C ASP A 503 20.97 3.82 6.70
N ASP A 504 19.72 3.51 7.06
CA ASP A 504 19.37 2.24 7.73
C ASP A 504 18.83 1.18 6.76
N GLY A 505 18.15 1.59 5.67
CA GLY A 505 17.46 0.70 4.75
C GLY A 505 15.93 0.71 4.88
N GLU A 506 15.26 0.15 3.86
CA GLU A 506 13.81 0.20 3.70
C GLU A 506 13.27 1.64 3.64
N VAL A 507 12.16 1.94 4.30
CA VAL A 507 11.49 3.25 4.19
C VAL A 507 11.21 3.85 5.55
N HIS A 508 11.18 5.18 5.62
CA HIS A 508 10.68 5.88 6.80
C HIS A 508 9.19 5.58 7.00
N PHE A 509 8.72 5.60 8.25
CA PHE A 509 7.29 5.47 8.55
C PHE A 509 6.54 6.72 8.08
N ALA A 510 6.97 7.89 8.53
CA ALA A 510 6.38 9.15 8.13
C ALA A 510 7.46 10.19 7.82
N VAL A 511 7.08 11.18 7.03
CA VAL A 511 7.85 12.39 6.76
C VAL A 511 7.01 13.62 7.12
N LEU A 512 7.69 14.72 7.45
CA LEU A 512 7.09 16.04 7.51
C LEU A 512 6.60 16.47 6.12
N ALA A 513 5.82 17.56 6.04
CA ALA A 513 5.27 18.03 4.78
C ALA A 513 6.37 18.29 3.71
N ASP A 514 7.55 18.75 4.11
CA ASP A 514 8.71 19.02 3.24
C ASP A 514 9.50 17.77 2.82
N GLY A 515 9.09 16.58 3.25
CA GLY A 515 9.76 15.31 2.97
C GLY A 515 10.88 14.95 3.96
N THR A 516 11.12 15.75 5.01
CA THR A 516 12.09 15.42 6.05
C THR A 516 11.61 14.23 6.90
N PRO A 517 12.44 13.19 7.17
CA PRO A 517 12.04 12.05 7.98
C PRO A 517 11.54 12.43 9.39
N TYR A 518 10.41 11.87 9.79
CA TYR A 518 9.85 12.06 11.12
C TYR A 518 10.18 10.87 12.02
N LEU A 519 11.22 11.01 12.85
CA LEU A 519 11.80 9.92 13.64
C LEU A 519 11.46 10.02 15.13
N VAL A 520 10.17 10.09 15.48
CA VAL A 520 9.70 10.18 16.88
C VAL A 520 8.74 9.04 17.21
N GLY A 521 8.93 8.42 18.38
CA GLY A 521 8.03 7.37 18.89
C GLY A 521 7.94 6.15 17.96
N THR A 522 6.75 5.57 17.84
CA THR A 522 6.49 4.43 16.94
C THR A 522 6.79 4.76 15.47
N GLU A 523 6.71 6.03 15.08
CA GLU A 523 6.97 6.46 13.69
C GLU A 523 8.47 6.54 13.36
N SER A 524 9.35 6.32 14.35
CA SER A 524 10.77 6.04 14.12
C SER A 524 11.07 4.59 13.75
N THR A 525 10.08 3.70 13.83
CA THR A 525 10.28 2.25 13.69
C THR A 525 10.19 1.78 12.23
N LYS A 526 10.89 0.69 11.94
CA LYS A 526 10.88 -0.05 10.66
C LYS A 526 9.88 -1.20 10.67
N GLY A 527 9.49 -1.65 11.86
CA GLY A 527 8.40 -2.60 12.08
C GLY A 527 7.61 -2.25 13.35
N SER A 528 6.29 -2.42 13.30
CA SER A 528 5.35 -2.25 14.41
C SER A 528 4.05 -2.99 14.12
N HIS A 529 3.08 -2.99 15.06
CA HIS A 529 1.72 -3.49 14.82
C HIS A 529 1.11 -3.00 13.48
N SER A 530 1.39 -1.76 13.10
CA SER A 530 0.85 -1.16 11.86
C SER A 530 1.79 -1.27 10.65
N LYS A 531 3.02 -1.79 10.81
CA LYS A 531 4.03 -1.85 9.74
C LYS A 531 4.79 -3.19 9.79
N GLY A 532 4.64 -4.02 8.76
CA GLY A 532 5.37 -5.29 8.65
C GLY A 532 5.64 -5.70 7.21
N ALA A 533 6.57 -5.03 6.53
CA ALA A 533 7.02 -5.39 5.17
C ALA A 533 5.91 -5.67 4.13
N TYR A 534 4.73 -5.09 4.30
CA TYR A 534 3.58 -5.29 3.39
C TYR A 534 3.49 -4.17 2.36
N HIS A 535 3.16 -2.95 2.80
CA HIS A 535 2.85 -1.83 1.91
C HIS A 535 4.01 -1.42 0.99
N SER A 536 5.24 -1.33 1.49
CA SER A 536 6.42 -1.01 0.66
C SER A 536 6.76 -2.10 -0.35
N PHE A 537 6.45 -3.36 -0.05
CA PHE A 537 6.69 -4.50 -0.94
C PHE A 537 5.58 -4.63 -1.99
N GLU A 538 4.32 -4.45 -1.58
CA GLU A 538 3.16 -4.36 -2.48
C GLU A 538 3.34 -3.21 -3.47
N LEU A 539 3.84 -2.06 -3.00
CA LEU A 539 4.19 -0.94 -3.87
C LEU A 539 5.14 -1.38 -4.97
N CYS A 540 6.29 -1.96 -4.60
CA CYS A 540 7.30 -2.36 -5.57
C CYS A 540 6.75 -3.38 -6.57
N TYR A 541 5.99 -4.36 -6.08
CA TYR A 541 5.41 -5.40 -6.91
C TYR A 541 4.41 -4.87 -7.92
N PHE A 542 3.42 -4.10 -7.47
CA PHE A 542 2.41 -3.59 -8.39
C PHE A 542 2.95 -2.45 -9.25
N ALA A 543 3.83 -1.59 -8.73
CA ALA A 543 4.47 -0.56 -9.54
C ALA A 543 5.34 -1.16 -10.66
N CYS A 544 6.10 -2.24 -10.40
CA CYS A 544 6.81 -2.99 -11.44
C CYS A 544 5.85 -3.46 -12.54
N LEU A 545 4.75 -4.11 -12.17
CA LEU A 545 3.78 -4.64 -13.13
C LEU A 545 3.06 -3.54 -13.91
N TYR A 546 2.59 -2.49 -13.23
CA TYR A 546 1.87 -1.40 -13.88
C TYR A 546 2.80 -0.55 -14.76
N ASN A 547 4.01 -0.24 -14.30
CA ASN A 547 4.99 0.47 -15.10
C ASN A 547 5.34 -0.33 -16.36
N ASN A 548 5.86 -1.54 -16.17
CA ASN A 548 6.44 -2.30 -17.27
C ASN A 548 5.36 -2.80 -18.23
N LEU A 549 4.27 -3.37 -17.73
CA LEU A 549 3.28 -4.03 -18.59
C LEU A 549 2.17 -3.09 -19.09
N LEU A 550 1.92 -1.96 -18.39
CA LEU A 550 0.85 -1.03 -18.76
C LEU A 550 1.32 0.39 -19.11
N HIS A 551 2.60 0.74 -18.96
CA HIS A 551 3.12 2.05 -19.35
C HIS A 551 4.25 1.96 -20.38
N VAL A 552 5.41 1.43 -19.99
CA VAL A 552 6.62 1.43 -20.83
C VAL A 552 6.72 0.23 -21.78
N ASN A 553 5.88 -0.79 -21.59
CA ASN A 553 5.78 -2.02 -22.41
C ASN A 553 7.04 -2.89 -22.37
N GLU A 554 7.67 -2.96 -21.21
CA GLU A 554 8.80 -3.85 -20.94
C GLU A 554 8.32 -5.19 -20.36
N PRO A 555 8.99 -6.32 -20.68
CA PRO A 555 8.64 -7.61 -20.11
C PRO A 555 8.98 -7.68 -18.62
N VAL A 556 8.25 -8.51 -17.88
CA VAL A 556 8.48 -8.76 -16.45
C VAL A 556 8.70 -10.24 -16.22
N ASP A 557 9.75 -10.60 -15.49
CA ASP A 557 9.99 -11.96 -15.02
C ASP A 557 9.44 -12.12 -13.59
N LEU A 558 8.65 -13.17 -13.35
CA LEU A 558 8.26 -13.60 -12.00
C LEU A 558 8.58 -15.08 -11.77
N TYR A 559 8.77 -15.43 -10.51
CA TYR A 559 9.31 -16.71 -10.07
C TYR A 559 8.33 -17.46 -9.17
N PHE A 560 8.12 -18.73 -9.49
CA PHE A 560 7.22 -19.64 -8.80
C PHE A 560 7.98 -20.91 -8.42
N SER A 561 7.46 -21.61 -7.41
CA SER A 561 8.10 -22.78 -6.84
C SER A 561 7.09 -23.87 -6.45
N PRO A 562 6.26 -24.36 -7.38
CA PRO A 562 5.22 -25.32 -7.06
C PRO A 562 5.81 -26.61 -6.46
N ASN A 563 5.23 -27.10 -5.37
CA ASN A 563 5.60 -28.35 -4.67
C ASN A 563 6.99 -28.41 -4.01
N ASN A 564 7.72 -27.31 -3.87
CA ASN A 564 8.98 -27.32 -3.11
C ASN A 564 8.81 -27.52 -1.59
N CYS A 565 7.56 -27.70 -1.14
CA CYS A 565 7.17 -27.75 0.27
C CYS A 565 6.76 -29.15 0.74
N ILE A 566 6.67 -30.13 -0.17
CA ILE A 566 6.38 -31.52 0.18
C ILE A 566 7.72 -32.28 0.27
N PRO A 567 8.09 -32.81 1.46
CA PRO A 567 9.25 -33.70 1.60
C PRO A 567 9.17 -34.81 0.54
N PRO A 568 10.27 -35.20 -0.12
CA PRO A 568 10.23 -36.24 -1.16
C PRO A 568 9.48 -37.51 -0.75
N SER A 569 9.56 -37.89 0.54
CA SER A 569 8.87 -39.04 1.13
C SER A 569 7.35 -38.90 1.28
N LYS A 570 6.82 -37.68 1.18
CA LYS A 570 5.39 -37.34 1.28
C LYS A 570 4.81 -36.85 -0.05
N ARG A 571 5.64 -36.77 -1.11
CA ARG A 571 5.16 -36.44 -2.46
C ARG A 571 4.21 -37.55 -2.90
N PRO A 572 2.96 -37.25 -3.30
CA PRO A 572 2.06 -38.28 -3.77
C PRO A 572 2.68 -39.00 -4.97
N GLY A 573 2.77 -40.34 -4.91
CA GLY A 573 3.37 -41.17 -5.97
C GLY A 573 2.63 -41.15 -7.31
N ARG A 574 1.49 -40.44 -7.38
CA ARG A 574 0.77 -40.06 -8.59
C ARG A 574 0.21 -38.66 -8.42
N TRP A 575 0.57 -37.79 -9.36
CA TRP A 575 0.00 -36.47 -9.57
C TRP A 575 -1.46 -36.59 -10.05
N GLU A 576 -2.42 -36.61 -9.13
CA GLU A 576 -3.86 -36.63 -9.44
C GLU A 576 -4.53 -35.44 -8.74
N GLY A 577 -4.94 -34.43 -9.51
CA GLY A 577 -5.64 -33.25 -8.98
C GLY A 577 -5.71 -32.10 -9.98
N ASN A 578 -4.65 -31.30 -10.07
CA ASN A 578 -4.59 -30.19 -11.04
C ASN A 578 -3.20 -30.10 -11.69
N LYS A 579 -3.12 -30.46 -12.97
CA LYS A 579 -1.91 -30.26 -13.80
C LYS A 579 -1.74 -28.82 -14.25
N SER A 580 -2.73 -27.97 -14.04
CA SER A 580 -2.69 -26.54 -14.37
C SER A 580 -2.33 -25.72 -13.14
N PHE A 581 -1.33 -24.87 -13.29
CA PHE A 581 -0.89 -23.91 -12.28
C PHE A 581 -1.15 -22.51 -12.82
N ARG A 582 -1.99 -21.74 -12.12
CA ARG A 582 -2.38 -20.38 -12.54
C ARG A 582 -1.29 -19.41 -12.09
N VAL A 583 -0.76 -18.64 -13.04
CA VAL A 583 0.36 -17.74 -12.82
C VAL A 583 -0.01 -16.28 -13.02
N GLN A 584 -1.30 -15.94 -13.03
CA GLN A 584 -1.70 -14.54 -13.18
C GLN A 584 -1.23 -13.71 -11.98
N PRO A 585 -0.40 -12.66 -12.17
CA PRO A 585 0.23 -11.95 -11.07
C PRO A 585 -0.73 -11.01 -10.33
N ILE A 586 -1.57 -10.31 -11.07
CA ILE A 586 -2.64 -9.41 -10.61
C ILE A 586 -3.76 -9.36 -11.67
N SER A 587 -4.90 -8.75 -11.37
CA SER A 587 -5.86 -8.40 -12.42
C SER A 587 -5.33 -7.26 -13.29
N PHE A 588 -5.58 -7.38 -14.60
CA PHE A 588 -5.22 -6.39 -15.61
C PHE A 588 -6.46 -6.02 -16.42
N PRO A 589 -6.44 -4.87 -17.13
CA PRO A 589 -7.44 -4.61 -18.16
C PRO A 589 -7.45 -5.76 -19.18
N THR A 590 -8.63 -6.11 -19.68
CA THR A 590 -8.82 -7.27 -20.56
C THR A 590 -7.91 -7.20 -21.80
N ASN A 591 -7.26 -8.32 -22.12
CA ASN A 591 -6.38 -8.51 -23.29
C ASN A 591 -5.18 -7.54 -23.35
N LYS A 592 -4.61 -7.14 -22.21
CA LYS A 592 -3.42 -6.26 -22.17
C LYS A 592 -2.11 -6.96 -21.85
N VAL A 593 -2.16 -8.11 -21.19
CA VAL A 593 -0.97 -8.83 -20.72
C VAL A 593 -1.16 -10.32 -20.99
N SER A 594 -0.10 -10.99 -21.43
CA SER A 594 -0.05 -12.44 -21.59
C SER A 594 1.33 -13.00 -21.22
N ILE A 595 1.45 -14.32 -21.11
CA ILE A 595 2.76 -14.97 -20.94
C ILE A 595 3.53 -14.89 -22.27
N ASP A 596 4.76 -14.38 -22.24
CA ASP A 596 5.71 -14.50 -23.36
C ASP A 596 6.40 -15.86 -23.34
N LYS A 597 7.00 -16.22 -22.21
CA LYS A 597 7.86 -17.40 -22.08
C LYS A 597 7.72 -18.01 -20.69
N VAL A 598 7.97 -19.31 -20.62
CA VAL A 598 8.12 -20.05 -19.36
C VAL A 598 9.45 -20.81 -19.41
N ALA A 599 10.17 -20.80 -18.30
CA ALA A 599 11.31 -21.68 -18.08
C ALA A 599 11.12 -22.44 -16.76
N ILE A 600 11.43 -23.74 -16.77
CA ILE A 600 11.42 -24.60 -15.57
C ILE A 600 12.84 -25.13 -15.39
N ASN A 601 13.43 -24.91 -14.21
CA ASN A 601 14.80 -25.29 -13.86
C ASN A 601 15.83 -24.81 -14.91
N GLY A 602 15.63 -23.58 -15.39
CA GLY A 602 16.48 -22.92 -16.39
C GLY A 602 16.27 -23.39 -17.83
N GLN A 603 15.37 -24.34 -18.10
CA GLN A 603 15.09 -24.84 -19.45
C GLN A 603 13.78 -24.26 -19.99
N PRO A 604 13.71 -23.86 -21.27
CA PRO A 604 12.46 -23.41 -21.91
C PRO A 604 11.35 -24.45 -21.78
N TYR A 605 10.12 -23.98 -21.59
CA TYR A 605 8.94 -24.82 -21.40
C TYR A 605 7.74 -24.29 -22.18
N GLU A 606 7.12 -25.14 -22.98
CA GLU A 606 6.12 -24.72 -23.99
C GLU A 606 4.67 -25.08 -23.62
N ALA A 607 4.45 -25.91 -22.60
CA ALA A 607 3.09 -26.33 -22.24
C ALA A 607 2.43 -25.31 -21.30
N PHE A 608 2.00 -24.18 -21.87
CA PHE A 608 1.24 -23.15 -21.18
C PHE A 608 0.19 -22.53 -22.11
N LYS A 609 -0.82 -21.88 -21.53
CA LYS A 609 -1.78 -21.04 -22.23
C LYS A 609 -1.47 -19.58 -21.93
N ALA A 610 -0.97 -18.86 -22.93
CA ALA A 610 -0.46 -17.50 -22.77
C ALA A 610 -1.52 -16.53 -22.25
N ASP A 611 -2.70 -16.49 -22.89
CA ASP A 611 -3.76 -15.54 -22.59
C ASP A 611 -4.55 -15.90 -21.32
N GLU A 612 -4.63 -17.20 -21.00
CA GLU A 612 -5.28 -17.68 -19.77
C GLU A 612 -4.33 -17.62 -18.55
N MET A 613 -3.04 -17.32 -18.76
CA MET A 613 -1.97 -17.33 -17.76
C MET A 613 -1.92 -18.63 -16.95
N ILE A 614 -1.96 -19.77 -17.65
CA ILE A 614 -1.91 -21.12 -17.07
C ILE A 614 -0.69 -21.85 -17.57
N VAL A 615 0.11 -22.41 -16.67
CA VAL A 615 1.21 -23.34 -16.99
C VAL A 615 0.79 -24.77 -16.66
N PHE A 616 1.00 -25.71 -17.56
CA PHE A 616 0.74 -27.12 -17.29
C PHE A 616 1.98 -27.76 -16.69
N LEU A 617 1.98 -28.10 -15.41
CA LEU A 617 3.17 -28.64 -14.74
C LEU A 617 3.52 -30.04 -15.28
N PRO A 618 4.79 -30.30 -15.66
CA PRO A 618 5.26 -31.64 -16.00
C PRO A 618 5.18 -32.59 -14.80
N ASN A 619 5.39 -33.89 -14.99
CA ASN A 619 5.61 -34.79 -13.86
C ASN A 619 7.12 -34.83 -13.57
N ARG A 620 7.53 -34.54 -12.32
CA ARG A 620 8.94 -34.44 -11.94
C ARG A 620 9.17 -34.85 -10.49
N ASP A 621 10.35 -35.38 -10.23
CA ASP A 621 10.79 -35.81 -8.89
C ASP A 621 11.66 -34.75 -8.18
N ASP A 622 12.19 -33.76 -8.92
CA ASP A 622 12.94 -32.62 -8.41
C ASP A 622 12.06 -31.39 -8.16
N ASP A 623 12.64 -30.43 -7.46
CA ASP A 623 12.01 -29.16 -7.10
C ASP A 623 11.77 -28.27 -8.33
N TYR A 624 10.69 -27.49 -8.30
CA TYR A 624 10.38 -26.51 -9.33
C TYR A 624 11.01 -25.15 -9.01
N VAL A 625 11.80 -24.65 -9.95
CA VAL A 625 12.14 -23.25 -10.07
C VAL A 625 11.60 -22.79 -11.42
N MET A 626 10.42 -22.16 -11.38
CA MET A 626 9.72 -21.73 -12.58
C MET A 626 9.83 -20.22 -12.75
N LYS A 627 10.35 -19.78 -13.89
CA LYS A 627 10.35 -18.38 -14.30
C LYS A 627 9.30 -18.17 -15.38
N VAL A 628 8.41 -17.21 -15.18
CA VAL A 628 7.38 -16.82 -16.14
C VAL A 628 7.66 -15.38 -16.57
N THR A 629 7.86 -15.18 -17.86
CA THR A 629 8.04 -13.86 -18.47
C THR A 629 6.68 -13.40 -19.00
N TYR A 630 6.22 -12.22 -18.57
CA TYR A 630 5.00 -11.57 -19.06
C TYR A 630 5.36 -10.45 -20.03
N LYS A 631 4.46 -10.18 -20.96
CA LYS A 631 4.58 -9.06 -21.90
C LYS A 631 3.25 -8.34 -22.08
N THR A 632 3.34 -7.10 -22.57
CA THR A 632 2.19 -6.37 -23.11
C THR A 632 1.74 -7.00 -24.43
N VAL A 633 0.42 -7.02 -24.66
CA VAL A 633 -0.24 -7.53 -25.88
C VAL A 633 -0.55 -6.40 -26.86
#